data_AF-A0A1I6J9S5-F1
#
_entry.id   AF-A0A1I6J9S5-F1
#
_cell.length_a   1.000
_cell.length_b   1.000
_cell.length_c   1.000
_cell.angle_alpha   90.00
_cell.angle_beta   90.00
_cell.angle_gamma   90.00
#
_symmetry.space_group_name_H-M   'P 1'
#
loop_
_entity.id
_entity.type
_entity.pdbx_description
1 polymer ?
#
loop_
_entity_poly.entity_id
_entity_poly.type
_entity_poly.pdbx_seq_one_letter_code
_entity_poly.pdbx_strand_id
1 'polypeptide(L)'
;MTPPVRPTVSLRTCARRAITALLGTVALFAANPAEAQKARNVILFLGDAGGLPTLNAAGILAHDRPQSLFIHTMPHMALSDTSSLNRWVTDSGAGMTAIMTGQKTNNAMVSVVPTADGSGTDPVKTVLEYAEQRGLSTGVITNKAIWDATPAATYAHVAARSGRDDIFHQLLAPRFGDGVDILVGKGRKDAETSFAKLGQSPAAAFARAGYLYGDDPTALSADVRRSAILRDQDFLPTPTVEAAISSLRRNRKGYFLMVEWDMHTDDPEAGLRHAVEMDDMIRRVSAIAGKDTLILFVADHSFGLRLRGGLRATPLSQQYAAAQKPAAGPHPLIDIDDTHTGEEVVAVASGPGSEKLHGFVPNTQLFDVMMQAYGWTPDR
;
A
#
# COMPACT_ATOMS: atom_id res chain seq x y z
N MET A 1 -18.15 84.24 -54.29
CA MET A 1 -19.43 84.71 -54.83
C MET A 1 -20.54 84.27 -53.88
N THR A 2 -21.24 85.27 -53.34
CA THR A 2 -22.55 85.31 -52.66
C THR A 2 -22.86 84.47 -51.38
N PRO A 3 -23.59 85.05 -50.40
CA PRO A 3 -23.67 84.66 -48.97
C PRO A 3 -25.14 84.23 -48.62
N PRO A 4 -25.75 84.54 -47.45
CA PRO A 4 -25.44 84.40 -46.01
C PRO A 4 -26.40 83.35 -45.34
N VAL A 5 -26.47 83.15 -44.01
CA VAL A 5 -27.48 83.75 -43.10
C VAL A 5 -27.21 83.29 -41.64
N ARG A 6 -27.26 84.25 -40.70
CA ARG A 6 -27.27 84.15 -39.21
C ARG A 6 -28.63 83.60 -38.68
N PRO A 7 -28.87 83.19 -37.40
CA PRO A 7 -28.34 83.83 -36.19
C PRO A 7 -28.22 83.04 -34.85
N THR A 8 -27.37 83.59 -33.97
CA THR A 8 -27.45 83.85 -32.50
C THR A 8 -27.70 82.77 -31.41
N VAL A 9 -27.10 83.07 -30.24
CA VAL A 9 -27.38 82.66 -28.82
C VAL A 9 -26.74 81.29 -28.45
N SER A 10 -26.06 81.05 -27.32
CA SER A 10 -25.95 81.67 -25.99
C SER A 10 -24.63 81.23 -25.35
N LEU A 11 -23.96 82.12 -24.59
CA LEU A 11 -22.94 81.73 -23.62
C LEU A 11 -23.59 80.93 -22.48
N ARG A 12 -23.06 79.74 -22.17
CA ARG A 12 -23.28 79.07 -20.89
C ARG A 12 -21.93 78.74 -20.27
N THR A 13 -21.79 79.21 -19.05
CA THR A 13 -20.70 79.07 -18.09
C THR A 13 -20.19 77.63 -17.93
N CYS A 14 -18.87 77.46 -18.02
CA CYS A 14 -18.17 76.20 -17.79
C CYS A 14 -18.04 75.94 -16.27
N ALA A 15 -18.81 74.98 -15.75
CA ALA A 15 -18.65 74.49 -14.38
C ALA A 15 -17.52 73.45 -14.33
N ARG A 16 -16.49 73.73 -13.52
CA ARG A 16 -15.39 72.80 -13.22
C ARG A 16 -15.97 71.55 -12.54
N ARG A 17 -15.83 70.38 -13.19
CA ARG A 17 -16.07 69.07 -12.57
C ARG A 17 -14.85 68.67 -11.75
N ALA A 18 -15.03 68.51 -10.44
CA ALA A 18 -14.08 67.85 -9.57
C ALA A 18 -14.00 66.36 -9.94
N ILE A 19 -12.79 65.86 -10.19
CA ILE A 19 -12.51 64.43 -10.36
C ILE A 19 -12.28 63.87 -8.96
N THR A 20 -13.26 63.17 -8.41
CA THR A 20 -13.11 62.40 -7.18
C THR A 20 -12.40 61.09 -7.54
N ALA A 21 -11.12 60.96 -7.17
CA ALA A 21 -10.39 59.71 -7.29
C ALA A 21 -10.94 58.71 -6.26
N LEU A 22 -11.65 57.68 -6.74
CA LEU A 22 -12.10 56.57 -5.91
C LEU A 22 -10.90 55.62 -5.71
N LEU A 23 -10.21 55.76 -4.57
CA LEU A 23 -9.25 54.75 -4.12
C LEU A 23 -10.03 53.48 -3.76
N GLY A 24 -10.12 52.54 -4.70
CA GLY A 24 -10.58 51.19 -4.43
C GLY A 24 -9.55 50.46 -3.57
N THR A 25 -9.88 50.21 -2.30
CA THR A 25 -9.15 49.27 -1.45
C THR A 25 -9.26 47.86 -2.03
N VAL A 26 -8.22 47.40 -2.72
CA VAL A 26 -8.04 45.98 -3.01
C VAL A 26 -7.67 45.30 -1.70
N ALA A 27 -8.65 44.67 -1.05
CA ALA A 27 -8.37 43.76 0.05
C ALA A 27 -7.64 42.53 -0.53
N LEU A 28 -6.31 42.51 -0.36
CA LEU A 28 -5.52 41.29 -0.51
C LEU A 28 -5.99 40.31 0.57
N PHE A 29 -6.90 39.41 0.21
CA PHE A 29 -7.14 38.22 1.01
C PHE A 29 -5.86 37.40 1.00
N ALA A 30 -5.07 37.51 2.06
CA ALA A 30 -4.04 36.53 2.35
C ALA A 30 -4.76 35.19 2.49
N ALA A 31 -4.63 34.32 1.48
CA ALA A 31 -5.05 32.94 1.61
C ALA A 31 -4.25 32.35 2.77
N ASN A 32 -4.92 32.08 3.89
CA ASN A 32 -4.33 31.22 4.92
C ASN A 32 -3.88 29.95 4.21
N PRO A 33 -2.64 29.47 4.44
CA PRO A 33 -2.24 28.18 3.91
C PRO A 33 -3.28 27.16 4.39
N ALA A 34 -3.95 26.50 3.44
CA ALA A 34 -4.92 25.48 3.77
C ALA A 34 -4.21 24.45 4.67
N GLU A 35 -4.75 24.19 5.85
CA GLU A 35 -4.22 23.16 6.73
C GLU A 35 -4.19 21.86 5.93
N ALA A 36 -3.02 21.20 5.89
CA ALA A 36 -2.88 19.96 5.13
C ALA A 36 -3.96 18.98 5.58
N GLN A 37 -4.74 18.48 4.62
CA GLN A 37 -5.81 17.55 4.90
C GLN A 37 -5.22 16.33 5.63
N LYS A 38 -5.88 15.86 6.69
CA LYS A 38 -5.51 14.61 7.36
C LYS A 38 -6.22 13.44 6.70
N ALA A 39 -5.53 12.32 6.59
CA ALA A 39 -6.14 11.06 6.21
C ALA A 39 -7.04 10.57 7.37
N ARG A 40 -8.25 10.15 7.02
CA ARG A 40 -9.10 9.31 7.88
C ARG A 40 -8.74 7.83 7.69
N ASN A 41 -8.29 7.44 6.50
CA ASN A 41 -8.01 6.05 6.18
C ASN A 41 -6.64 5.92 5.50
N VAL A 42 -5.96 4.81 5.74
CA VAL A 42 -4.73 4.44 5.01
C VAL A 42 -4.92 3.05 4.42
N ILE A 43 -4.60 2.93 3.14
CA ILE A 43 -4.51 1.65 2.44
C ILE A 43 -3.07 1.47 1.98
N LEU A 44 -2.40 0.46 2.52
CA LEU A 44 -1.07 0.02 2.12
C LEU A 44 -1.21 -1.20 1.20
N PHE A 45 -0.84 -1.03 -0.05
CA PHE A 45 -0.64 -2.12 -0.99
C PHE A 45 0.83 -2.52 -0.98
N LEU A 46 1.11 -3.78 -0.65
CA LEU A 46 2.46 -4.34 -0.69
C LEU A 46 2.58 -5.36 -1.82
N GLY A 47 3.42 -5.06 -2.81
CA GLY A 47 3.84 -6.07 -3.78
C GLY A 47 5.07 -6.81 -3.27
N ASP A 48 4.91 -8.00 -2.70
CA ASP A 48 6.05 -8.80 -2.26
C ASP A 48 6.91 -9.15 -3.50
N ALA A 49 8.18 -8.75 -3.49
CA ALA A 49 9.11 -8.80 -4.63
C ALA A 49 8.74 -7.90 -5.84
N GLY A 50 7.83 -6.94 -5.65
CA GLY A 50 7.25 -6.05 -6.67
C GLY A 50 8.16 -4.88 -7.12
N GLY A 51 9.44 -5.12 -7.38
CA GLY A 51 10.37 -4.06 -7.77
C GLY A 51 10.22 -3.58 -9.23
N LEU A 52 11.02 -2.56 -9.58
CA LEU A 52 10.90 -1.85 -10.87
C LEU A 52 10.95 -2.77 -12.11
N PRO A 53 11.84 -3.79 -12.19
CA PRO A 53 11.84 -4.71 -13.33
C PRO A 53 10.53 -5.49 -13.47
N THR A 54 10.01 -6.01 -12.34
CA THR A 54 8.73 -6.75 -12.27
C THR A 54 7.57 -5.88 -12.75
N LEU A 55 7.45 -4.65 -12.23
CA LEU A 55 6.38 -3.72 -12.62
C LEU A 55 6.45 -3.32 -14.09
N ASN A 56 7.66 -3.10 -14.61
CA ASN A 56 7.85 -2.80 -16.03
C ASN A 56 7.43 -3.98 -16.91
N ALA A 57 7.88 -5.19 -16.59
CA ALA A 57 7.53 -6.40 -17.32
C ALA A 57 6.01 -6.69 -17.26
N ALA A 58 5.38 -6.46 -16.12
CA ALA A 58 3.93 -6.62 -15.95
C ALA A 58 3.13 -5.63 -16.81
N GLY A 59 3.56 -4.37 -16.89
CA GLY A 59 2.94 -3.39 -17.78
C GLY A 59 3.06 -3.75 -19.26
N ILE A 60 4.19 -4.32 -19.67
CA ILE A 60 4.38 -4.81 -21.05
C ILE A 60 3.52 -6.05 -21.30
N LEU A 61 3.44 -6.97 -20.33
CA LEU A 61 2.58 -8.15 -20.41
C LEU A 61 1.11 -7.77 -20.60
N ALA A 62 0.60 -6.81 -19.82
CA ALA A 62 -0.80 -6.43 -19.82
C ALA A 62 -1.20 -5.56 -21.03
N HIS A 63 -0.29 -4.69 -21.50
CA HIS A 63 -0.66 -3.58 -22.38
C HIS A 63 0.29 -3.37 -23.57
N ASP A 64 1.31 -4.21 -23.75
CA ASP A 64 2.30 -4.10 -24.84
C ASP A 64 2.98 -2.72 -24.91
N ARG A 65 3.13 -2.06 -23.75
CA ARG A 65 3.68 -0.71 -23.61
C ARG A 65 4.38 -0.55 -22.26
N PRO A 66 5.54 0.15 -22.19
CA PRO A 66 6.14 0.53 -20.91
C PRO A 66 5.28 1.58 -20.18
N GLN A 67 5.43 1.68 -18.85
CA GLN A 67 4.72 2.66 -18.01
C GLN A 67 3.20 2.66 -18.23
N SER A 68 2.61 1.47 -18.28
CA SER A 68 1.21 1.27 -18.66
C SER A 68 0.29 0.90 -17.51
N LEU A 69 0.84 0.43 -16.39
CA LEU A 69 0.13 0.19 -15.14
C LEU A 69 -0.36 1.51 -14.52
N PHE A 70 -1.52 1.49 -13.87
CA PHE A 70 -2.09 2.61 -13.12
C PHE A 70 -1.16 3.16 -12.03
N ILE A 71 -0.40 2.31 -11.35
CA ILE A 71 0.58 2.74 -10.33
C ILE A 71 1.61 3.76 -10.88
N HIS A 72 1.94 3.69 -12.18
CA HIS A 72 2.84 4.65 -12.82
C HIS A 72 2.22 6.04 -13.02
N THR A 73 0.91 6.17 -12.81
CA THR A 73 0.16 7.44 -12.92
C THR A 73 -0.07 8.10 -11.56
N MET A 74 0.28 7.44 -10.47
CA MET A 74 0.12 7.98 -9.11
C MET A 74 1.01 9.22 -8.92
N PRO A 75 0.51 10.28 -8.27
CA PRO A 75 1.09 11.62 -8.35
C PRO A 75 2.41 11.81 -7.58
N HIS A 76 2.67 10.99 -6.56
CA HIS A 76 3.86 11.12 -5.71
C HIS A 76 4.63 9.81 -5.69
N MET A 77 5.96 9.90 -5.77
CA MET A 77 6.82 8.73 -5.87
C MET A 77 8.18 8.93 -5.21
N ALA A 78 8.72 7.87 -4.64
CA ALA A 78 10.09 7.79 -4.14
C ALA A 78 10.70 6.42 -4.49
N LEU A 79 12.03 6.34 -4.41
CA LEU A 79 12.78 5.09 -4.43
C LEU A 79 13.11 4.73 -2.97
N SER A 80 12.58 3.61 -2.51
CA SER A 80 12.71 3.12 -1.14
C SER A 80 13.87 2.13 -1.05
N ASP A 81 14.84 2.41 -0.18
CA ASP A 81 15.85 1.44 0.25
C ASP A 81 15.19 0.24 0.91
N THR A 82 15.69 -0.95 0.61
CA THR A 82 15.13 -2.25 1.03
C THR A 82 16.02 -2.98 2.03
N SER A 83 17.25 -2.51 2.28
CA SER A 83 18.20 -3.23 3.15
C SER A 83 17.64 -3.47 4.56
N SER A 84 18.03 -4.58 5.18
CA SER A 84 17.74 -4.88 6.57
C SER A 84 18.88 -4.42 7.48
N LEU A 85 18.75 -4.62 8.79
CA LEU A 85 19.78 -4.23 9.75
C LEU A 85 21.08 -5.03 9.56
N ASN A 86 21.00 -6.27 9.06
CA ASN A 86 22.16 -7.18 8.96
C ASN A 86 22.46 -7.70 7.55
N ARG A 87 21.68 -7.31 6.54
CA ARG A 87 21.85 -7.75 5.15
C ARG A 87 21.52 -6.61 4.17
N TRP A 88 22.28 -6.54 3.08
CA TRP A 88 21.98 -5.65 1.95
C TRP A 88 20.75 -6.10 1.17
N VAL A 89 20.49 -7.42 1.14
CA VAL A 89 19.30 -8.00 0.54
C VAL A 89 18.40 -8.49 1.68
N THR A 90 17.26 -7.83 1.86
CA THR A 90 16.30 -8.16 2.92
C THR A 90 15.46 -9.38 2.57
N ASP A 91 14.82 -9.96 3.58
CA ASP A 91 13.63 -10.79 3.40
C ASP A 91 12.35 -9.99 3.70
N SER A 92 11.19 -10.55 3.37
CA SER A 92 9.88 -9.93 3.59
C SER A 92 9.62 -9.54 5.05
N GLY A 93 10.07 -10.35 6.01
CA GLY A 93 9.88 -10.07 7.44
C GLY A 93 10.57 -8.79 7.88
N ALA A 94 11.87 -8.65 7.58
CA ALA A 94 12.60 -7.43 7.93
C ALA A 94 12.18 -6.22 7.10
N GLY A 95 11.88 -6.42 5.81
CA GLY A 95 11.42 -5.36 4.91
C GLY A 95 10.08 -4.77 5.36
N MET A 96 9.09 -5.64 5.57
CA MET A 96 7.77 -5.21 6.05
C MET A 96 7.81 -4.68 7.49
N THR A 97 8.70 -5.20 8.35
CA THR A 97 8.92 -4.62 9.70
C THR A 97 9.35 -3.16 9.60
N ALA A 98 10.28 -2.83 8.71
CA ALA A 98 10.73 -1.45 8.52
C ALA A 98 9.58 -0.53 8.07
N ILE A 99 8.77 -1.00 7.11
CA ILE A 99 7.60 -0.27 6.58
C ILE A 99 6.52 -0.06 7.65
N MET A 100 6.25 -1.10 8.46
CA MET A 100 5.15 -1.11 9.42
C MET A 100 5.49 -0.49 10.78
N THR A 101 6.77 -0.36 11.12
CA THR A 101 7.21 0.06 12.48
C THR A 101 8.16 1.27 12.47
N GLY A 102 8.69 1.62 11.30
CA GLY A 102 9.70 2.67 11.17
C GLY A 102 11.06 2.28 11.74
N GLN A 103 11.30 0.99 12.03
CA GLN A 103 12.55 0.46 12.56
C GLN A 103 13.04 -0.72 11.73
N LYS A 104 14.31 -0.68 11.31
CA LYS A 104 14.94 -1.83 10.64
C LYS A 104 15.22 -2.94 11.67
N THR A 105 15.10 -4.18 11.22
CA THR A 105 15.45 -5.36 11.99
C THR A 105 16.32 -6.32 11.18
N ASN A 106 16.79 -7.40 11.79
CA ASN A 106 17.55 -8.45 11.12
C ASN A 106 16.64 -9.30 10.23
N ASN A 107 17.18 -9.83 9.13
CA ASN A 107 16.42 -10.81 8.32
C ASN A 107 15.84 -11.92 9.18
N ALA A 108 14.68 -12.42 8.76
CA ALA A 108 13.84 -13.40 9.44
C ALA A 108 13.13 -12.91 10.71
N MET A 109 13.40 -11.71 11.24
CA MET A 109 12.61 -11.16 12.35
C MET A 109 11.33 -10.48 11.83
N VAL A 110 10.30 -10.45 12.69
CA VAL A 110 9.00 -9.81 12.39
C VAL A 110 8.62 -8.91 13.55
N SER A 111 8.50 -7.60 13.31
CA SER A 111 8.08 -6.55 14.26
C SER A 111 8.82 -6.59 15.61
N VAL A 112 10.06 -7.05 15.62
CA VAL A 112 10.95 -7.01 16.77
C VAL A 112 12.30 -6.44 16.34
N VAL A 113 13.03 -5.82 17.26
CA VAL A 113 14.42 -5.38 17.04
C VAL A 113 15.36 -6.13 18.00
N PRO A 114 16.61 -6.41 17.62
CA PRO A 114 17.57 -7.00 18.55
C PRO A 114 17.80 -6.09 19.76
N THR A 115 17.88 -6.66 20.96
CA THR A 115 18.27 -5.92 22.16
C THR A 115 19.71 -5.41 22.04
N ALA A 116 20.05 -4.32 22.73
CA ALA A 116 21.38 -3.70 22.63
C ALA A 116 22.53 -4.65 23.04
N ASP A 117 22.26 -5.60 23.95
CA ASP A 117 23.20 -6.62 24.40
C ASP A 117 23.19 -7.90 23.54
N GLY A 118 22.30 -7.97 22.53
CA GLY A 118 22.13 -9.11 21.66
C GLY A 118 21.53 -10.36 22.33
N SER A 119 21.03 -10.26 23.55
CA SER A 119 20.51 -11.40 24.32
C SER A 119 19.09 -11.81 23.92
N GLY A 120 18.36 -10.94 23.22
CA GLY A 120 16.99 -11.20 22.79
C GLY A 120 16.47 -10.18 21.78
N THR A 121 15.16 -10.00 21.78
CA THR A 121 14.47 -9.08 20.88
C THR A 121 13.40 -8.28 21.61
N ASP A 122 13.31 -6.98 21.33
CA ASP A 122 12.26 -6.10 21.83
C ASP A 122 11.17 -5.91 20.77
N PRO A 123 9.88 -6.08 21.13
CA PRO A 123 8.79 -5.92 20.18
C PRO A 123 8.49 -4.45 19.90
N VAL A 124 8.46 -4.08 18.61
CA VAL A 124 8.23 -2.71 18.13
C VAL A 124 6.83 -2.56 17.53
N LYS A 125 6.20 -1.41 17.76
CA LYS A 125 4.78 -1.21 17.50
C LYS A 125 4.48 -0.92 16.03
N THR A 126 3.46 -1.58 15.47
CA THR A 126 3.10 -1.46 14.05
C THR A 126 2.06 -0.36 13.80
N VAL A 127 1.96 0.16 12.57
CA VAL A 127 0.88 1.11 12.16
C VAL A 127 -0.51 0.53 12.45
N LEU A 128 -0.70 -0.77 12.25
CA LEU A 128 -1.98 -1.44 12.54
C LEU A 128 -2.27 -1.39 14.05
N GLU A 129 -1.28 -1.66 14.91
CA GLU A 129 -1.44 -1.55 16.37
C GLU A 129 -1.73 -0.10 16.81
N TYR A 130 -1.13 0.90 16.15
CA TYR A 130 -1.48 2.31 16.37
C TYR A 130 -2.93 2.62 16.00
N ALA A 131 -3.42 2.06 14.90
CA ALA A 131 -4.81 2.19 14.43
C ALA A 131 -5.79 1.52 15.40
N GLU A 132 -5.50 0.29 15.81
CA GLU A 132 -6.23 -0.48 16.83
C GLU A 132 -6.35 0.29 18.16
N GLN A 133 -5.23 0.81 18.67
CA GLN A 133 -5.22 1.58 19.92
C GLN A 133 -6.11 2.83 19.86
N ARG A 134 -6.31 3.39 18.66
CA ARG A 134 -7.14 4.59 18.44
C ARG A 134 -8.59 4.25 18.07
N GLY A 135 -8.89 2.95 17.92
CA GLY A 135 -10.20 2.42 17.60
C GLY A 135 -10.60 2.64 16.15
N LEU A 136 -9.63 2.71 15.23
CA LEU A 136 -9.88 2.54 13.80
C LEU A 136 -10.17 1.06 13.54
N SER A 137 -10.85 0.77 12.43
CA SER A 137 -10.97 -0.61 11.96
C SER A 137 -9.74 -1.04 11.19
N THR A 138 -9.40 -2.32 11.22
CA THR A 138 -8.17 -2.82 10.60
C THR A 138 -8.39 -4.04 9.71
N GLY A 139 -7.65 -4.12 8.61
CA GLY A 139 -7.74 -5.25 7.69
C GLY A 139 -6.38 -5.70 7.16
N VAL A 140 -6.26 -7.00 6.93
CA VAL A 140 -5.10 -7.66 6.33
C VAL A 140 -5.61 -8.66 5.29
N ILE A 141 -5.22 -8.45 4.04
CA ILE A 141 -5.59 -9.30 2.90
C ILE A 141 -4.32 -9.72 2.18
N THR A 142 -4.18 -11.01 1.89
CA THR A 142 -3.01 -11.56 1.19
C THR A 142 -3.36 -12.77 0.33
N ASN A 143 -2.63 -13.01 -0.76
CA ASN A 143 -2.65 -14.29 -1.48
C ASN A 143 -1.67 -15.34 -0.91
N LYS A 144 -0.93 -15.00 0.15
CA LYS A 144 -0.06 -15.89 0.92
C LYS A 144 -0.74 -16.38 2.18
N ALA A 145 -0.03 -17.22 2.93
CA ALA A 145 -0.53 -17.67 4.22
C ALA A 145 -0.66 -16.47 5.16
N ILE A 146 -1.76 -16.37 5.91
CA ILE A 146 -1.98 -15.21 6.80
C ILE A 146 -0.86 -15.06 7.83
N TRP A 147 -0.18 -16.16 8.18
CA TRP A 147 0.94 -16.19 9.10
C TRP A 147 2.31 -15.89 8.45
N ASP A 148 2.39 -15.75 7.12
CA ASP A 148 3.64 -15.39 6.45
C ASP A 148 4.14 -14.01 6.91
N ALA A 149 5.40 -13.68 6.64
CA ALA A 149 6.07 -12.59 7.32
C ALA A 149 5.49 -11.20 7.02
N THR A 150 5.06 -10.96 5.78
CA THR A 150 4.43 -9.70 5.40
C THR A 150 3.14 -9.44 6.18
N PRO A 151 2.12 -10.32 6.17
CA PRO A 151 0.91 -10.10 6.96
C PRO A 151 1.21 -10.14 8.45
N ALA A 152 2.08 -11.04 8.89
CA ALA A 152 2.50 -11.12 10.29
C ALA A 152 3.16 -9.81 10.79
N ALA A 153 3.94 -9.10 9.96
CA ALA A 153 4.56 -7.83 10.33
C ALA A 153 3.56 -6.69 10.59
N THR A 154 2.26 -6.94 10.37
CA THR A 154 1.20 -6.01 10.77
C THR A 154 0.71 -6.24 12.21
N TYR A 155 0.80 -7.44 12.78
CA TYR A 155 0.16 -7.77 14.06
C TYR A 155 0.98 -8.66 15.01
N ALA A 156 2.04 -9.32 14.53
CA ALA A 156 2.83 -10.27 15.30
C ALA A 156 4.26 -9.77 15.50
N HIS A 157 4.88 -10.26 16.57
CA HIS A 157 6.22 -9.94 17.03
C HIS A 157 6.94 -11.26 17.34
N VAL A 158 7.84 -11.68 16.44
CA VAL A 158 8.59 -12.93 16.59
C VAL A 158 10.04 -12.76 16.15
N ALA A 159 10.96 -13.39 16.88
CA ALA A 159 12.39 -13.40 16.54
C ALA A 159 12.70 -14.21 15.26
N ALA A 160 11.76 -15.06 14.82
CA ALA A 160 11.87 -15.82 13.58
C ALA A 160 10.51 -15.96 12.89
N ARG A 161 10.43 -15.57 11.62
CA ARG A 161 9.22 -15.66 10.77
C ARG A 161 8.73 -17.09 10.55
N SER A 162 9.58 -18.08 10.82
CA SER A 162 9.19 -19.49 10.83
C SER A 162 8.36 -19.90 12.05
N GLY A 163 8.19 -19.00 13.04
CA GLY A 163 7.38 -19.19 14.25
C GLY A 163 5.86 -19.16 13.99
N ARG A 164 5.39 -19.94 13.02
CA ARG A 164 4.00 -19.99 12.55
C ARG A 164 2.97 -20.10 13.66
N ASP A 165 3.19 -20.99 14.62
CA ASP A 165 2.20 -21.23 15.68
C ASP A 165 2.07 -20.00 16.59
N ASP A 166 3.19 -19.37 16.95
CA ASP A 166 3.21 -18.14 17.74
C ASP A 166 2.51 -17.00 16.99
N ILE A 167 2.70 -16.90 15.67
CA ILE A 167 2.04 -15.90 14.83
C ILE A 167 0.51 -16.10 14.83
N PHE A 168 0.02 -17.34 14.68
CA PHE A 168 -1.42 -17.63 14.80
C PHE A 168 -1.98 -17.31 16.18
N HIS A 169 -1.22 -17.58 17.24
CA HIS A 169 -1.66 -17.29 18.60
C HIS A 169 -1.71 -15.78 18.86
N GLN A 170 -0.71 -15.02 18.41
CA GLN A 170 -0.68 -13.57 18.54
C GLN A 170 -1.78 -12.87 17.75
N LEU A 171 -2.19 -13.42 16.59
CA LEU A 171 -3.33 -12.94 15.82
C LEU A 171 -4.63 -12.83 16.66
N LEU A 172 -4.82 -13.75 17.61
CA LEU A 172 -5.97 -13.77 18.52
C LEU A 172 -5.67 -13.24 19.93
N ALA A 173 -4.45 -12.77 20.16
CA ALA A 173 -3.99 -12.21 21.43
C ALA A 173 -3.24 -10.89 21.19
N PRO A 174 -3.94 -9.86 20.66
CA PRO A 174 -3.32 -8.60 20.25
C PRO A 174 -2.74 -7.85 21.45
N ARG A 175 -1.62 -7.15 21.24
CA ARG A 175 -0.98 -6.32 22.26
C ARG A 175 -1.70 -4.97 22.47
N PHE A 176 -2.40 -4.50 21.43
CA PHE A 176 -3.14 -3.23 21.43
C PHE A 176 -4.49 -3.38 20.75
N GLY A 177 -5.49 -2.64 21.25
CA GLY A 177 -6.87 -2.68 20.74
C GLY A 177 -7.50 -4.05 20.88
N ASP A 178 -8.29 -4.44 19.88
CA ASP A 178 -8.92 -5.75 19.82
C ASP A 178 -8.40 -6.65 18.70
N GLY A 179 -7.43 -6.17 17.91
CA GLY A 179 -6.74 -6.94 16.88
C GLY A 179 -7.44 -6.84 15.52
N VAL A 180 -6.89 -7.50 14.50
CA VAL A 180 -7.31 -7.30 13.11
C VAL A 180 -8.81 -7.56 12.90
N ASP A 181 -9.59 -6.59 12.42
CA ASP A 181 -11.03 -6.81 12.17
C ASP A 181 -11.27 -7.76 10.98
N ILE A 182 -10.63 -7.52 9.83
CA ILE A 182 -10.83 -8.30 8.60
C ILE A 182 -9.55 -9.02 8.19
N LEU A 183 -9.58 -10.35 8.17
CA LEU A 183 -8.49 -11.22 7.76
C LEU A 183 -8.91 -12.03 6.54
N VAL A 184 -8.14 -11.95 5.46
CA VAL A 184 -8.32 -12.82 4.29
C VAL A 184 -6.97 -13.31 3.81
N GLY A 185 -6.81 -14.62 3.72
CA GLY A 185 -5.58 -15.19 3.19
C GLY A 185 -5.57 -16.71 3.17
N LYS A 186 -4.39 -17.27 2.86
CA LYS A 186 -4.15 -18.70 2.90
C LYS A 186 -3.76 -19.19 4.29
N GLY A 187 -3.50 -20.49 4.41
CA GLY A 187 -3.05 -21.11 5.65
C GLY A 187 -4.19 -21.68 6.48
N ARG A 188 -5.25 -22.19 5.85
CA ARG A 188 -6.36 -22.84 6.56
C ARG A 188 -5.88 -24.13 7.21
N LYS A 189 -5.25 -25.02 6.44
CA LYS A 189 -4.62 -26.24 6.98
C LYS A 189 -3.55 -25.95 8.03
N ASP A 190 -2.85 -24.82 7.86
CA ASP A 190 -1.86 -24.40 8.82
C ASP A 190 -2.47 -24.03 10.16
N ALA A 191 -3.56 -23.26 10.13
CA ALA A 191 -4.33 -22.92 11.32
C ALA A 191 -4.87 -24.17 12.01
N GLU A 192 -5.45 -25.13 11.26
CA GLU A 192 -5.89 -26.42 11.83
C GLU A 192 -4.74 -27.12 12.57
N THR A 193 -3.57 -27.20 11.95
CA THR A 193 -2.39 -27.84 12.55
C THR A 193 -1.91 -27.08 13.79
N SER A 194 -1.90 -25.75 13.76
CA SER A 194 -1.45 -24.91 14.89
C SER A 194 -2.41 -25.05 16.08
N PHE A 195 -3.70 -24.82 15.87
CA PHE A 195 -4.69 -24.82 16.95
C PHE A 195 -4.93 -26.22 17.53
N ALA A 196 -4.74 -27.28 16.74
CA ALA A 196 -4.79 -28.65 17.25
C ALA A 196 -3.76 -28.91 18.36
N LYS A 197 -2.59 -28.25 18.35
CA LYS A 197 -1.59 -28.33 19.44
C LYS A 197 -2.08 -27.73 20.75
N LEU A 198 -3.06 -26.81 20.67
CA LEU A 198 -3.76 -26.25 21.82
C LEU A 198 -5.04 -27.02 22.19
N GLY A 199 -5.29 -28.19 21.56
CA GLY A 199 -6.47 -29.00 21.83
C GLY A 199 -7.79 -28.39 21.35
N GLN A 200 -7.75 -27.55 20.31
CA GLN A 200 -8.93 -26.86 19.79
C GLN A 200 -8.91 -26.70 18.26
N SER A 201 -10.06 -26.45 17.65
CA SER A 201 -10.13 -26.07 16.23
C SER A 201 -9.93 -24.56 16.05
N PRO A 202 -9.43 -24.10 14.89
CA PRO A 202 -9.40 -22.68 14.55
C PRO A 202 -10.80 -22.07 14.59
N ALA A 203 -11.83 -22.78 14.11
CA ALA A 203 -13.21 -22.29 14.17
C ALA A 203 -13.62 -21.95 15.61
N ALA A 204 -13.28 -22.78 16.59
CA ALA A 204 -13.56 -22.51 18.00
C ALA A 204 -12.69 -21.36 18.54
N ALA A 205 -11.42 -21.28 18.17
CA ALA A 205 -10.52 -20.21 18.59
C ALA A 205 -10.98 -18.83 18.07
N PHE A 206 -11.22 -18.71 16.77
CA PHE A 206 -11.67 -17.49 16.10
C PHE A 206 -13.07 -17.08 16.59
N ALA A 207 -14.01 -18.02 16.77
CA ALA A 207 -15.33 -17.71 17.31
C ALA A 207 -15.26 -17.14 18.72
N ARG A 208 -14.38 -17.65 19.59
CA ARG A 208 -14.17 -17.08 20.94
C ARG A 208 -13.55 -15.68 20.90
N ALA A 209 -12.75 -15.40 19.87
CA ALA A 209 -12.24 -14.06 19.59
C ALA A 209 -13.24 -13.15 18.82
N GLY A 210 -14.48 -13.62 18.60
CA GLY A 210 -15.56 -12.82 18.02
C GLY A 210 -15.57 -12.75 16.49
N TYR A 211 -14.82 -13.61 15.80
CA TYR A 211 -14.80 -13.65 14.34
C TYR A 211 -15.89 -14.55 13.76
N LEU A 212 -16.42 -14.12 12.62
CA LEU A 212 -16.95 -15.04 11.63
C LEU A 212 -15.77 -15.74 10.94
N TYR A 213 -15.58 -17.03 11.21
CA TYR A 213 -14.51 -17.84 10.61
C TYR A 213 -15.03 -18.69 9.46
N GLY A 214 -14.35 -18.69 8.31
CA GLY A 214 -14.74 -19.43 7.12
C GLY A 214 -13.65 -19.49 6.06
N ASP A 215 -13.98 -20.01 4.88
CA ASP A 215 -13.12 -20.06 3.68
C ASP A 215 -13.75 -19.37 2.45
N ASP A 216 -14.96 -18.83 2.59
CA ASP A 216 -15.69 -18.17 1.53
C ASP A 216 -15.53 -16.63 1.62
N PRO A 217 -14.80 -15.99 0.69
CA PRO A 217 -14.66 -14.53 0.67
C PRO A 217 -15.98 -13.80 0.46
N THR A 218 -17.02 -14.45 -0.07
CA THR A 218 -18.34 -13.83 -0.23
C THR A 218 -19.08 -13.67 1.11
N ALA A 219 -18.58 -14.31 2.19
CA ALA A 219 -19.07 -14.08 3.55
C ALA A 219 -18.64 -12.73 4.12
N LEU A 220 -17.71 -12.00 3.47
CA LEU A 220 -17.41 -10.62 3.83
C LEU A 220 -18.61 -9.73 3.51
N SER A 221 -19.19 -9.15 4.55
CA SER A 221 -20.33 -8.25 4.40
C SER A 221 -20.14 -6.97 5.21
N ALA A 222 -20.94 -5.97 4.85
CA ALA A 222 -21.00 -4.71 5.57
C ALA A 222 -21.74 -4.83 6.93
N ASP A 223 -22.10 -6.01 7.41
CA ASP A 223 -22.72 -6.17 8.73
C ASP A 223 -21.81 -6.91 9.70
N VAL A 224 -20.83 -7.66 9.19
CA VAL A 224 -19.86 -8.38 10.00
C VAL A 224 -18.73 -7.43 10.38
N ARG A 225 -18.52 -7.24 11.69
CA ARG A 225 -17.38 -6.44 12.20
C ARG A 225 -16.08 -7.20 12.01
N ARG A 226 -16.02 -8.46 12.47
CA ARG A 226 -14.81 -9.27 12.47
C ARG A 226 -14.97 -10.53 11.63
N SER A 227 -14.11 -10.70 10.64
CA SER A 227 -14.13 -11.86 9.73
C SER A 227 -12.73 -12.42 9.55
N ALA A 228 -12.61 -13.74 9.60
CA ALA A 228 -11.38 -14.47 9.29
C ALA A 228 -11.67 -15.51 8.21
N ILE A 229 -11.31 -15.16 6.98
CA ILE A 229 -11.49 -16.00 5.80
C ILE A 229 -10.15 -16.64 5.45
N LEU A 230 -9.93 -17.87 5.93
CA LEU A 230 -8.72 -18.65 5.65
C LEU A 230 -9.05 -19.78 4.68
N ARG A 231 -8.37 -19.79 3.52
CA ARG A 231 -8.57 -20.74 2.42
C ARG A 231 -7.26 -21.06 1.71
N ASP A 232 -7.00 -22.30 1.34
CA ASP A 232 -5.74 -22.64 0.67
C ASP A 232 -5.79 -22.43 -0.86
N GLN A 233 -6.93 -21.97 -1.38
CA GLN A 233 -7.25 -21.82 -2.79
C GLN A 233 -7.26 -20.34 -3.14
N ASP A 234 -6.88 -20.01 -4.37
CA ASP A 234 -6.95 -18.63 -4.86
C ASP A 234 -8.38 -18.08 -4.79
N PHE A 235 -8.47 -16.76 -4.68
CA PHE A 235 -9.71 -16.01 -4.64
C PHE A 235 -9.60 -14.77 -5.54
N LEU A 236 -10.74 -14.15 -5.85
CA LEU A 236 -10.75 -12.96 -6.69
C LEU A 236 -10.24 -11.74 -5.89
N PRO A 237 -9.09 -11.14 -6.24
CA PRO A 237 -8.45 -10.11 -5.43
C PRO A 237 -9.33 -8.87 -5.27
N THR A 238 -9.76 -8.29 -6.39
CA THR A 238 -10.51 -7.04 -6.43
C THR A 238 -11.83 -7.08 -5.64
N PRO A 239 -12.77 -8.03 -5.89
CA PRO A 239 -14.03 -8.05 -5.15
C PRO A 239 -13.83 -8.24 -3.64
N THR A 240 -12.81 -9.01 -3.23
CA THR A 240 -12.47 -9.22 -1.83
C THR A 240 -12.00 -7.93 -1.17
N VAL A 241 -11.10 -7.16 -1.81
CA VAL A 241 -10.65 -5.87 -1.29
C VAL A 241 -11.80 -4.84 -1.24
N GLU A 242 -12.64 -4.78 -2.26
CA GLU A 242 -13.82 -3.90 -2.29
C GLU A 242 -14.83 -4.24 -1.17
N ALA A 243 -15.04 -5.53 -0.89
CA ALA A 243 -15.89 -5.99 0.21
C ALA A 243 -15.31 -5.64 1.58
N ALA A 244 -14.00 -5.83 1.76
CA ALA A 244 -13.32 -5.44 3.00
C ALA A 244 -13.38 -3.93 3.24
N ILE A 245 -13.10 -3.09 2.23
CA ILE A 245 -13.26 -1.64 2.33
C ILE A 245 -14.70 -1.26 2.66
N SER A 246 -15.68 -1.91 2.03
CA SER A 246 -17.10 -1.70 2.34
C SER A 246 -17.43 -2.02 3.78
N SER A 247 -16.72 -2.98 4.38
CA SER A 247 -16.87 -3.30 5.80
C SER A 247 -16.19 -2.25 6.70
N LEU A 248 -14.88 -2.05 6.51
CA LEU A 248 -14.03 -1.19 7.33
C LEU A 248 -14.50 0.27 7.35
N ARG A 249 -15.00 0.80 6.22
CA ARG A 249 -15.44 2.20 6.11
C ARG A 249 -16.64 2.57 6.99
N ARG A 250 -17.33 1.58 7.60
CA ARG A 250 -18.42 1.85 8.55
C ARG A 250 -17.92 2.55 9.82
N ASN A 251 -16.66 2.30 10.20
CA ASN A 251 -16.08 2.94 11.35
C ASN A 251 -15.80 4.42 11.04
N ARG A 252 -16.55 5.33 11.68
CA ARG A 252 -16.41 6.78 11.47
C ARG A 252 -15.05 7.34 11.88
N LYS A 253 -14.29 6.62 12.72
CA LYS A 253 -12.92 6.98 13.07
C LYS A 253 -11.93 6.70 11.94
N GLY A 254 -12.30 5.88 10.96
CA GLY A 254 -11.45 5.48 9.85
C GLY A 254 -10.96 4.04 9.93
N TYR A 255 -10.06 3.69 9.02
CA TYR A 255 -9.47 2.35 8.94
C TYR A 255 -8.05 2.32 8.40
N PHE A 256 -7.30 1.30 8.81
CA PHE A 256 -6.05 0.89 8.17
C PHE A 256 -6.28 -0.44 7.45
N LEU A 257 -5.89 -0.53 6.18
CA LEU A 257 -5.97 -1.77 5.40
C LEU A 257 -4.62 -2.06 4.77
N MET A 258 -4.07 -3.25 5.03
CA MET A 258 -2.93 -3.79 4.30
C MET A 258 -3.42 -4.84 3.30
N VAL A 259 -3.00 -4.71 2.04
CA VAL A 259 -3.24 -5.68 0.96
C VAL A 259 -1.90 -6.09 0.39
N GLU A 260 -1.55 -7.35 0.53
CA GLU A 260 -0.35 -7.96 -0.04
C GLU A 260 -0.71 -8.80 -1.25
N TRP A 261 0.11 -8.74 -2.31
CA TRP A 261 0.07 -9.73 -3.37
C TRP A 261 1.49 -10.16 -3.75
N ASP A 262 1.73 -11.46 -3.78
CA ASP A 262 3.02 -12.05 -4.13
C ASP A 262 3.38 -11.89 -5.61
N MET A 263 4.46 -11.16 -5.88
CA MET A 263 4.98 -10.90 -7.22
C MET A 263 6.34 -11.55 -7.45
N HIS A 264 6.71 -12.56 -6.66
CA HIS A 264 7.85 -13.42 -6.98
C HIS A 264 7.72 -13.96 -8.42
N THR A 265 8.83 -13.91 -9.17
CA THR A 265 8.86 -14.28 -10.60
C THR A 265 9.71 -15.52 -10.86
N ASP A 266 9.88 -16.37 -9.84
CA ASP A 266 10.32 -17.76 -9.99
C ASP A 266 9.44 -18.50 -11.01
N ASP A 267 8.13 -18.20 -10.97
CA ASP A 267 7.22 -18.33 -12.11
C ASP A 267 6.89 -16.94 -12.68
N PRO A 268 7.49 -16.52 -13.81
CA PRO A 268 7.24 -15.20 -14.38
C PRO A 268 5.82 -15.01 -14.89
N GLU A 269 5.10 -16.06 -15.30
CA GLU A 269 3.71 -15.88 -15.72
C GLU A 269 2.85 -15.55 -14.51
N ALA A 270 2.99 -16.31 -13.44
CA ALA A 270 2.26 -16.09 -12.20
C ALA A 270 2.60 -14.74 -11.55
N GLY A 271 3.90 -14.45 -11.34
CA GLY A 271 4.35 -13.22 -10.70
C GLY A 271 3.98 -11.95 -11.45
N LEU A 272 4.13 -11.94 -12.79
CA LEU A 272 3.72 -10.79 -13.59
C LEU A 272 2.20 -10.62 -13.64
N ARG A 273 1.43 -11.73 -13.67
CA ARG A 273 -0.03 -11.66 -13.55
C ARG A 273 -0.44 -11.07 -12.19
N HIS A 274 0.20 -11.48 -11.10
CA HIS A 274 -0.04 -10.94 -9.76
C HIS A 274 0.26 -9.44 -9.67
N ALA A 275 1.31 -8.96 -10.35
CA ALA A 275 1.58 -7.52 -10.46
C ALA A 275 0.47 -6.76 -11.21
N VAL A 276 -0.11 -7.35 -12.26
CA VAL A 276 -1.27 -6.78 -12.98
C VAL A 276 -2.52 -6.78 -12.09
N GLU A 277 -2.78 -7.86 -11.35
CA GLU A 277 -3.90 -7.95 -10.40
C GLU A 277 -3.80 -6.89 -9.30
N MET A 278 -2.59 -6.64 -8.79
CA MET A 278 -2.32 -5.55 -7.84
C MET A 278 -2.62 -4.18 -8.45
N ASP A 279 -2.16 -3.92 -9.67
CA ASP A 279 -2.44 -2.66 -10.36
C ASP A 279 -3.94 -2.43 -10.55
N ASP A 280 -4.68 -3.47 -10.92
CA ASP A 280 -6.13 -3.43 -11.07
C ASP A 280 -6.85 -3.16 -9.75
N MET A 281 -6.38 -3.76 -8.64
CA MET A 281 -6.89 -3.46 -7.30
C MET A 281 -6.67 -1.99 -6.95
N ILE A 282 -5.45 -1.47 -7.13
CA ILE A 282 -5.10 -0.08 -6.79
C ILE A 282 -5.92 0.90 -7.62
N ARG A 283 -6.08 0.64 -8.93
CA ARG A 283 -6.90 1.45 -9.83
C ARG A 283 -8.36 1.52 -9.39
N ARG A 284 -8.96 0.38 -9.06
CA ARG A 284 -10.36 0.30 -8.62
C ARG A 284 -10.56 0.94 -7.25
N VAL A 285 -9.67 0.66 -6.30
CA VAL A 285 -9.70 1.25 -4.97
C VAL A 285 -9.54 2.76 -5.04
N SER A 286 -8.65 3.28 -5.89
CA SER A 286 -8.49 4.72 -6.10
C SER A 286 -9.74 5.41 -6.63
N ALA A 287 -10.62 4.69 -7.35
CA ALA A 287 -11.88 5.23 -7.85
C ALA A 287 -13.00 5.28 -6.80
N ILE A 288 -12.93 4.44 -5.76
CA ILE A 288 -13.97 4.33 -4.72
C ILE A 288 -13.54 4.87 -3.35
N ALA A 289 -12.23 5.05 -3.14
CA ALA A 289 -11.70 5.61 -1.92
C ALA A 289 -12.09 7.09 -1.78
N GLY A 290 -12.34 7.51 -0.54
CA GLY A 290 -12.61 8.91 -0.23
C GLY A 290 -11.38 9.79 -0.43
N LYS A 291 -11.60 11.10 -0.61
CA LYS A 291 -10.50 12.10 -0.64
C LYS A 291 -9.70 12.17 0.66
N ASP A 292 -10.21 11.57 1.72
CA ASP A 292 -9.58 11.44 3.03
C ASP A 292 -8.85 10.09 3.21
N THR A 293 -8.53 9.38 2.12
CA THR A 293 -7.75 8.15 2.14
C THR A 293 -6.36 8.36 1.56
N LEU A 294 -5.31 8.01 2.30
CA LEU A 294 -3.98 7.78 1.73
C LEU A 294 -3.96 6.38 1.09
N ILE A 295 -3.61 6.30 -0.18
CA ILE A 295 -3.31 5.04 -0.86
C ILE A 295 -1.81 5.03 -1.16
N LEU A 296 -1.11 4.04 -0.63
CA LEU A 296 0.33 3.84 -0.79
C LEU A 296 0.58 2.45 -1.37
N PHE A 297 1.33 2.38 -2.46
CA PHE A 297 1.93 1.14 -2.95
C PHE A 297 3.43 1.16 -2.71
N VAL A 298 3.99 0.03 -2.29
CA VAL A 298 5.42 -0.21 -2.22
C VAL A 298 5.71 -1.72 -2.28
N ALA A 299 6.98 -2.09 -2.43
CA ALA A 299 7.45 -3.45 -2.22
C ALA A 299 8.34 -3.53 -0.96
N ASP A 300 8.46 -4.69 -0.36
CA ASP A 300 9.41 -4.97 0.72
C ASP A 300 10.85 -5.19 0.19
N HIS A 301 10.97 -5.81 -0.98
CA HIS A 301 12.20 -5.98 -1.75
C HIS A 301 11.92 -6.12 -3.26
N SER A 302 12.98 -6.19 -4.07
CA SER A 302 12.87 -6.54 -5.48
C SER A 302 13.19 -8.04 -5.70
N PHE A 303 13.26 -8.46 -6.97
CA PHE A 303 13.49 -9.83 -7.39
C PHE A 303 14.39 -9.82 -8.61
N GLY A 304 15.14 -10.90 -8.82
CA GLY A 304 16.13 -11.04 -9.88
C GLY A 304 15.60 -11.13 -11.31
N LEU A 305 14.56 -10.37 -11.67
CA LEU A 305 14.01 -10.31 -13.01
C LEU A 305 14.77 -9.30 -13.88
N ARG A 306 15.15 -9.74 -15.09
CA ARG A 306 15.66 -8.88 -16.16
C ARG A 306 14.88 -9.12 -17.44
N LEU A 307 14.22 -8.08 -17.94
CA LEU A 307 13.65 -8.09 -19.29
C LEU A 307 14.77 -7.81 -20.30
N ARG A 308 15.11 -8.81 -21.10
CA ARG A 308 16.21 -8.80 -22.07
C ARG A 308 15.77 -8.53 -23.51
N GLY A 309 14.52 -8.85 -23.83
CA GLY A 309 14.00 -8.74 -25.19
C GLY A 309 12.47 -8.77 -25.23
N GLY A 310 11.94 -8.71 -26.44
CA GLY A 310 10.50 -8.71 -26.72
C GLY A 310 10.18 -7.84 -27.92
N LEU A 311 9.26 -8.32 -28.74
CA LEU A 311 8.70 -7.59 -29.88
C LEU A 311 7.39 -6.91 -29.46
N ARG A 312 7.12 -5.74 -30.04
CA ARG A 312 5.80 -5.10 -29.95
C ARG A 312 4.78 -5.84 -30.82
N ALA A 313 3.50 -5.62 -30.53
CA ALA A 313 2.33 -6.19 -31.20
C ALA A 313 2.23 -7.73 -31.14
N THR A 314 3.10 -8.37 -30.35
CA THR A 314 3.02 -9.80 -30.02
C THR A 314 2.99 -9.92 -28.50
N PRO A 315 2.00 -10.57 -27.88
CA PRO A 315 1.93 -10.66 -26.42
C PRO A 315 3.21 -11.25 -25.80
N LEU A 316 3.72 -10.62 -24.75
CA LEU A 316 4.97 -11.04 -24.08
C LEU A 316 4.88 -12.50 -23.59
N SER A 317 3.72 -12.93 -23.09
CA SER A 317 3.49 -14.31 -22.67
C SER A 317 3.62 -15.31 -23.81
N GLN A 318 3.11 -15.00 -25.00
CA GLN A 318 3.24 -15.86 -26.17
C GLN A 318 4.70 -15.96 -26.63
N GLN A 319 5.42 -14.84 -26.61
CA GLN A 319 6.84 -14.83 -26.94
C GLN A 319 7.65 -15.64 -25.91
N TYR A 320 7.36 -15.47 -24.62
CA TYR A 320 8.00 -16.21 -23.53
C TYR A 320 7.77 -17.73 -23.66
N ALA A 321 6.53 -18.15 -23.88
CA ALA A 321 6.20 -19.58 -24.05
C ALA A 321 6.81 -20.20 -25.32
N ALA A 322 6.94 -19.41 -26.40
CA ALA A 322 7.52 -19.88 -27.66
C ALA A 322 9.06 -19.92 -27.64
N ALA A 323 9.70 -19.12 -26.80
CA ALA A 323 11.15 -19.06 -26.69
C ALA A 323 11.69 -20.30 -25.96
N GLN A 324 12.57 -21.05 -26.63
CA GLN A 324 13.27 -22.15 -25.97
C GLN A 324 14.33 -21.59 -25.02
N LYS A 325 14.24 -21.95 -23.73
CA LYS A 325 15.33 -21.70 -22.78
C LYS A 325 16.58 -22.45 -23.24
N PRO A 326 17.73 -21.78 -23.43
CA PRO A 326 18.98 -22.45 -23.78
C PRO A 326 19.40 -23.47 -22.72
N ALA A 327 20.14 -24.51 -23.13
CA ALA A 327 20.69 -25.50 -22.20
C ALA A 327 21.69 -24.90 -21.19
N ALA A 328 22.38 -23.83 -21.59
CA ALA A 328 23.25 -23.03 -20.73
C ALA A 328 23.02 -21.55 -21.02
N GLY A 329 22.92 -20.75 -19.97
CA GLY A 329 22.73 -19.31 -20.05
C GLY A 329 21.27 -18.85 -19.84
N PRO A 330 21.08 -17.52 -19.92
CA PRO A 330 19.83 -16.87 -19.56
C PRO A 330 18.75 -17.09 -20.63
N HIS A 331 17.50 -17.07 -20.20
CA HIS A 331 16.37 -17.11 -21.15
C HIS A 331 16.33 -15.80 -21.97
N PRO A 332 16.05 -15.85 -23.30
CA PRO A 332 16.30 -14.72 -24.20
C PRO A 332 15.38 -13.52 -24.02
N LEU A 333 14.21 -13.69 -23.41
CA LEU A 333 13.23 -12.62 -23.21
C LEU A 333 13.20 -12.11 -21.78
N ILE A 334 12.94 -12.99 -20.83
CA ILE A 334 12.98 -12.72 -19.39
C ILE A 334 14.01 -13.65 -18.78
N ASP A 335 14.96 -13.09 -18.05
CA ASP A 335 15.98 -13.81 -17.29
C ASP A 335 15.68 -13.64 -15.80
N ILE A 336 15.69 -14.75 -15.07
CA ILE A 336 15.29 -14.80 -13.66
C ILE A 336 16.44 -15.40 -12.87
N ASP A 337 16.94 -14.60 -11.94
CA ASP A 337 17.67 -15.06 -10.78
C ASP A 337 16.63 -15.23 -9.66
N ASP A 338 16.41 -16.48 -9.24
CA ASP A 338 15.37 -16.90 -8.30
C ASP A 338 15.73 -16.52 -6.85
N THR A 339 16.01 -15.24 -6.66
CA THR A 339 16.45 -14.65 -5.41
C THR A 339 15.96 -13.22 -5.29
N HIS A 340 15.82 -12.77 -4.04
CA HIS A 340 15.59 -11.36 -3.76
C HIS A 340 16.79 -10.52 -4.20
N THR A 341 16.54 -9.27 -4.55
CA THR A 341 17.57 -8.31 -4.92
C THR A 341 17.45 -7.02 -4.11
N GLY A 342 18.58 -6.32 -3.95
CA GLY A 342 18.77 -5.25 -2.95
C GLY A 342 18.71 -3.83 -3.50
N GLU A 343 18.33 -3.64 -4.76
CA GLU A 343 18.04 -2.34 -5.33
C GLU A 343 16.83 -1.69 -4.65
N GLU A 344 16.73 -0.37 -4.79
CA GLU A 344 15.57 0.36 -4.35
C GLU A 344 14.32 -0.08 -5.12
N VAL A 345 13.20 -0.11 -4.40
CA VAL A 345 11.88 -0.35 -4.96
C VAL A 345 11.10 0.94 -5.05
N VAL A 346 10.16 1.04 -5.97
CA VAL A 346 9.33 2.24 -6.07
C VAL A 346 8.26 2.23 -4.98
N ALA A 347 8.13 3.35 -4.28
CA ALA A 347 6.97 3.68 -3.48
C ALA A 347 6.17 4.75 -4.24
N VAL A 348 4.87 4.54 -4.45
CA VAL A 348 3.98 5.53 -5.06
C VAL A 348 2.74 5.76 -4.21
N ALA A 349 2.26 6.99 -4.16
CA ALA A 349 1.16 7.35 -3.28
C ALA A 349 0.22 8.41 -3.87
N SER A 350 -1.01 8.42 -3.36
CA SER A 350 -2.02 9.45 -3.60
C SER A 350 -2.83 9.72 -2.33
N GLY A 351 -3.45 10.90 -2.24
CA GLY A 351 -4.26 11.30 -1.09
C GLY A 351 -3.46 12.04 -0.02
N PRO A 352 -4.05 12.28 1.16
CA PRO A 352 -3.44 13.16 2.16
C PRO A 352 -2.09 12.64 2.69
N GLY A 353 -1.05 13.48 2.69
CA GLY A 353 0.29 13.15 3.17
C GLY A 353 1.21 12.50 2.13
N SER A 354 0.67 12.14 0.95
CA SER A 354 1.45 11.49 -0.12
C SER A 354 2.53 12.40 -0.74
N GLU A 355 2.39 13.72 -0.65
CA GLU A 355 3.36 14.69 -1.16
C GLU A 355 4.74 14.62 -0.48
N LYS A 356 4.82 13.94 0.67
CA LYS A 356 6.07 13.68 1.40
C LYS A 356 6.92 12.57 0.77
N LEU A 357 6.36 11.84 -0.20
CA LEU A 357 7.04 10.77 -0.89
C LEU A 357 7.76 11.32 -2.12
N HIS A 358 9.05 11.62 -1.97
CA HIS A 358 9.90 12.12 -3.05
C HIS A 358 11.38 11.74 -2.84
N GLY A 359 12.10 11.49 -3.93
CA GLY A 359 13.54 11.22 -3.91
C GLY A 359 13.90 9.79 -3.49
N PHE A 360 15.07 9.63 -2.88
CA PHE A 360 15.53 8.37 -2.28
C PHE A 360 15.26 8.41 -0.79
N VAL A 361 14.57 7.40 -0.27
CA VAL A 361 14.09 7.36 1.12
C VAL A 361 14.42 6.01 1.77
N PRO A 362 14.69 5.95 3.08
CA PRO A 362 14.70 4.68 3.78
C PRO A 362 13.28 4.11 3.83
N ASN A 363 13.11 2.78 3.73
CA ASN A 363 11.81 2.13 3.90
C ASN A 363 11.12 2.47 5.24
N THR A 364 11.89 2.81 6.28
CA THR A 364 11.36 3.28 7.56
C THR A 364 10.62 4.62 7.47
N GLN A 365 10.88 5.45 6.46
CA GLN A 365 10.14 6.70 6.26
C GLN A 365 8.69 6.44 5.84
N LEU A 366 8.36 5.27 5.28
CA LEU A 366 6.99 4.93 4.87
C LEU A 366 6.06 4.80 6.08
N PHE A 367 6.58 4.30 7.22
CA PHE A 367 5.90 4.36 8.50
C PHE A 367 5.56 5.80 8.88
N ASP A 368 6.54 6.71 8.81
CA ASP A 368 6.37 8.10 9.18
C ASP A 368 5.36 8.81 8.24
N VAL A 369 5.35 8.49 6.95
CA VAL A 369 4.34 8.98 5.99
C VAL A 369 2.94 8.56 6.42
N MET A 370 2.72 7.27 6.75
CA MET A 370 1.41 6.78 7.19
C MET A 370 0.97 7.41 8.52
N MET A 371 1.87 7.47 9.52
CA MET A 371 1.57 8.06 10.83
C MET A 371 1.25 9.56 10.71
N GLN A 372 2.03 10.30 9.94
CA GLN A 372 1.81 11.73 9.74
C GLN A 372 0.58 12.01 8.88
N ALA A 373 0.20 11.14 7.95
CA ALA A 373 -1.04 11.27 7.19
C ALA A 373 -2.26 11.26 8.12
N TYR A 374 -2.28 10.40 9.14
CA TYR A 374 -3.28 10.44 10.20
C TYR A 374 -3.17 11.64 11.15
N GLY A 375 -2.06 12.40 11.09
CA GLY A 375 -1.72 13.45 12.03
C GLY A 375 -1.27 12.92 13.39
N TRP A 376 -0.66 11.74 13.43
CA TRP A 376 -0.17 11.10 14.64
C TRP A 376 1.34 11.26 14.82
N THR A 377 1.78 11.20 16.07
CA THR A 377 3.19 11.08 16.46
C THR A 377 3.38 9.70 17.09
N PRO A 378 4.37 8.90 16.66
CA PRO A 378 4.64 7.60 17.25
C PRO A 378 5.16 7.75 18.69
N ASP A 379 4.77 6.84 19.57
CA ASP A 379 5.33 6.67 20.91
C ASP A 379 6.54 5.72 20.85
N ARG A 380 7.66 6.22 20.29
CA ARG A 380 8.93 5.49 20.15
C ARG A 380 10.07 6.14 20.92
#